data_AF-A0A0H5SHZ1-F1
#
_entry.id   AF-A0A0H5SHZ1-F1
#
_cell.length_a   1.000
_cell.length_b   1.000
_cell.length_c   1.000
_cell.angle_alpha   90.00
_cell.angle_beta   90.00
_cell.angle_gamma   90.00
#
_symmetry.space_group_name_H-M   'P 1'
#
loop_
_entity.id
_entity.type
_entity.pdbx_description
1 polymer ?
#
loop_
_entity_poly.entity_id
_entity_poly.type
_entity_poly.pdbx_seq_one_letter_code
_entity_poly.pdbx_strand_id
1 'polypeptide(L)'
;MKNLFDKKIFIWFLGLFVLAIELVFIAFNLTNLNVLTYLLCIGFVPAIILFATSLIYSSFANKTKLIKYVLAIVVALVFSAILLTFCELMISTEIVNQIIENSMTSDTTQVSMNTATAGDNIQSVLLYVAFSGVGCFIGTSIYKKKMSKNVSNNANINEYD
;
A
#
# COMPACT_ATOMS: atom_id res chain seq x y z
N MET A 1 -12.54 9.34 -26.52
CA MET A 1 -12.23 8.84 -25.15
C MET A 1 -11.50 7.49 -25.22
N LYS A 2 -10.26 7.42 -25.77
CA LYS A 2 -9.61 6.10 -25.98
C LYS A 2 -8.21 5.89 -25.38
N ASN A 3 -7.51 6.89 -24.84
CA ASN A 3 -6.14 6.69 -24.30
C ASN A 3 -5.94 7.13 -22.83
N LEU A 4 -6.99 7.65 -22.16
CA LEU A 4 -6.90 8.15 -20.79
C LEU A 4 -7.10 7.05 -19.72
N PHE A 5 -7.62 5.89 -20.11
CA PHE A 5 -7.88 4.76 -19.21
C PHE A 5 -6.70 3.77 -19.16
N ASP A 6 -6.00 3.52 -20.26
CA ASP A 6 -4.94 2.49 -20.32
C ASP A 6 -3.77 2.76 -19.36
N LYS A 7 -3.18 3.96 -19.38
CA LYS A 7 -2.06 4.29 -18.46
C LYS A 7 -2.47 4.33 -16.99
N LYS A 8 -3.73 4.62 -16.68
CA LYS A 8 -4.21 4.79 -15.30
C LYS A 8 -4.60 3.46 -14.66
N ILE A 9 -5.23 2.59 -15.45
CA ILE A 9 -5.52 1.21 -15.08
C ILE A 9 -4.21 0.43 -14.92
N PHE A 10 -3.22 0.69 -15.78
CA PHE A 10 -1.89 0.08 -15.67
C PHE A 10 -1.20 0.37 -14.33
N ILE A 11 -1.30 1.60 -13.79
CA ILE A 11 -0.73 1.94 -12.47
C ILE A 11 -1.41 1.16 -11.34
N TRP A 12 -2.72 0.94 -11.47
CA TRP A 12 -3.50 0.10 -10.57
C TRP A 12 -3.00 -1.35 -10.59
N PHE A 13 -2.85 -1.92 -11.79
CA PHE A 13 -2.30 -3.26 -11.97
C PHE A 13 -0.86 -3.37 -11.47
N LEU A 14 -0.03 -2.34 -11.66
CA LEU A 14 1.33 -2.32 -11.17
C LEU A 14 1.38 -2.37 -9.63
N GLY A 15 0.54 -1.60 -8.95
CA GLY A 15 0.45 -1.64 -7.48
C GLY A 15 -0.02 -2.99 -6.95
N LEU A 16 -1.04 -3.58 -7.59
CA LEU A 16 -1.50 -4.93 -7.26
C LEU A 16 -0.47 -6.01 -7.58
N PHE A 17 0.29 -5.86 -8.66
CA PHE A 17 1.34 -6.79 -9.06
C PHE A 17 2.51 -6.78 -8.08
N VAL A 18 2.95 -5.60 -7.63
CA VAL A 18 3.99 -5.47 -6.60
C VAL A 18 3.53 -6.10 -5.29
N LEU A 19 2.29 -5.82 -4.86
CA LEU A 19 1.70 -6.46 -3.69
C LEU A 19 1.67 -7.99 -3.84
N ALA A 20 1.22 -8.51 -4.98
CA ALA A 20 1.16 -9.94 -5.23
C ALA A 20 2.54 -10.61 -5.17
N ILE A 21 3.58 -9.99 -5.75
CA ILE A 21 4.96 -10.49 -5.66
C ILE A 21 5.41 -10.57 -4.20
N GLU A 22 5.17 -9.51 -3.41
CA GLU A 22 5.56 -9.48 -2.02
C GLU A 22 4.83 -10.55 -1.20
N LEU A 23 3.52 -10.69 -1.37
CA LEU A 23 2.73 -11.73 -0.70
C LEU A 23 3.20 -13.14 -1.08
N VAL A 24 3.53 -13.37 -2.35
CA VAL A 24 4.08 -14.66 -2.81
C VAL A 24 5.45 -14.92 -2.18
N PHE A 25 6.33 -13.91 -2.14
CA PHE A 25 7.63 -14.03 -1.48
C PHE A 25 7.51 -14.38 0.01
N ILE A 26 6.59 -13.72 0.71
CA ILE A 26 6.27 -14.01 2.11
C ILE A 26 5.73 -15.44 2.25
N ALA A 27 4.78 -15.85 1.42
CA ALA A 27 4.20 -17.20 1.43
C ALA A 27 5.26 -18.30 1.28
N PHE A 28 6.21 -18.14 0.37
CA PHE A 28 7.25 -19.15 0.14
C PHE A 28 8.32 -19.21 1.23
N ASN A 29 8.51 -18.15 2.00
CA ASN A 29 9.58 -18.06 3.00
C ASN A 29 9.08 -18.00 4.45
N LEU A 30 7.76 -18.01 4.66
CA LEU A 30 7.08 -17.70 5.93
C LEU A 30 7.65 -18.49 7.12
N THR A 31 7.95 -19.78 6.94
CA THR A 31 8.48 -20.67 7.98
C THR A 31 9.94 -20.40 8.35
N ASN A 32 10.68 -19.69 7.50
CA ASN A 32 12.10 -19.36 7.69
C ASN A 32 12.31 -17.91 8.14
N LEU A 33 11.23 -17.13 8.25
CA LEU A 33 11.31 -15.75 8.70
C LEU A 33 11.50 -15.70 10.22
N ASN A 34 12.24 -14.69 10.68
CA ASN A 34 12.21 -14.26 12.07
C ASN A 34 11.17 -13.12 12.25
N VAL A 35 10.81 -12.81 13.48
CA VAL A 35 9.78 -11.81 13.85
C VAL A 35 10.10 -10.44 13.23
N LEU A 36 11.37 -10.03 13.25
CA LEU A 36 11.79 -8.74 12.69
C LEU A 36 11.56 -8.67 11.17
N THR A 37 11.99 -9.71 10.44
CA THR A 37 11.87 -9.76 8.99
C THR A 37 10.40 -9.86 8.57
N TYR A 38 9.61 -10.65 9.29
CA TYR A 38 8.17 -10.75 9.10
C TYR A 38 7.47 -9.40 9.31
N LEU A 39 7.77 -8.69 10.40
CA LEU A 39 7.24 -7.35 10.66
C LEU A 39 7.68 -6.33 9.62
N LEU A 40 8.91 -6.41 9.13
CA LEU A 40 9.41 -5.54 8.07
C LEU A 40 8.62 -5.77 6.77
N CYS A 41 8.42 -7.03 6.37
CA CYS A 41 7.65 -7.40 5.17
C CYS A 41 6.20 -6.92 5.26
N ILE A 42 5.52 -7.15 6.38
CA ILE A 42 4.14 -6.65 6.55
C ILE A 42 4.10 -5.12 6.69
N GLY A 43 5.10 -4.52 7.31
CA GLY A 43 5.24 -3.07 7.46
C GLY A 43 5.45 -2.33 6.14
N PHE A 44 5.92 -3.01 5.09
CA PHE A 44 6.06 -2.45 3.74
C PHE A 44 4.72 -2.32 3.00
N VAL A 45 3.71 -3.12 3.37
CA VAL A 45 2.39 -3.11 2.71
C VAL A 45 1.68 -1.73 2.81
N PRO A 46 1.60 -1.07 3.98
CA PRO A 46 1.12 0.31 4.06
C PRO A 46 1.85 1.31 3.16
N ALA A 47 3.17 1.13 2.96
CA ALA A 47 3.96 2.00 2.10
C ALA A 47 3.63 1.81 0.61
N ILE A 48 3.39 0.56 0.18
CA ILE A 48 2.94 0.24 -1.18
C ILE A 48 1.56 0.86 -1.44
N ILE A 49 0.65 0.76 -0.48
CA ILE A 49 -0.67 1.39 -0.56
C ILE A 49 -0.52 2.90 -0.71
N LEU A 50 0.32 3.54 0.11
CA LEU A 50 0.63 4.97 0.03
C LEU A 50 1.16 5.39 -1.35
N PHE A 51 2.09 4.61 -1.90
CA PHE A 51 2.70 4.87 -3.19
C PHE A 51 1.70 4.71 -4.34
N ALA A 52 0.99 3.58 -4.38
CA ALA A 52 -0.01 3.28 -5.40
C ALA A 52 -1.13 4.32 -5.39
N THR A 53 -1.68 4.62 -4.21
CA THR A 53 -2.73 5.63 -4.04
C THR A 53 -2.25 6.99 -4.51
N SER A 54 -1.06 7.45 -4.10
CA SER A 54 -0.48 8.72 -4.55
C SER A 54 -0.37 8.84 -6.08
N LEU A 55 0.09 7.79 -6.76
CA LEU A 55 0.19 7.77 -8.23
C LEU A 55 -1.18 7.80 -8.92
N ILE A 56 -2.14 7.04 -8.38
CA ILE A 56 -3.52 7.03 -8.87
C ILE A 56 -4.11 8.44 -8.73
N TYR A 57 -3.99 9.07 -7.57
CA TYR A 57 -4.56 10.41 -7.34
C TYR A 57 -3.90 11.50 -8.16
N SER A 58 -2.57 11.43 -8.34
CA SER A 58 -1.89 12.33 -9.27
C SER A 58 -2.44 12.20 -10.70
N SER A 59 -2.94 11.03 -11.08
CA SER A 59 -3.49 10.75 -12.41
C SER A 59 -4.97 11.15 -12.56
N PHE A 60 -5.72 11.23 -11.47
CA PHE A 60 -7.13 11.65 -11.42
C PHE A 60 -7.32 13.07 -10.86
N ALA A 61 -6.24 13.86 -10.79
CA ALA A 61 -6.24 15.17 -10.15
C ALA A 61 -7.24 16.20 -10.74
N ASN A 62 -7.65 16.04 -12.01
CA ASN A 62 -8.67 16.89 -12.66
C ASN A 62 -10.13 16.54 -12.32
N LYS A 63 -10.40 15.52 -11.49
CA LYS A 63 -11.76 15.17 -11.05
C LYS A 63 -12.16 15.92 -9.77
N THR A 64 -13.46 15.96 -9.48
CA THR A 64 -14.02 16.58 -8.26
C THR A 64 -13.43 15.95 -6.99
N LYS A 65 -13.29 16.75 -5.92
CA LYS A 65 -12.70 16.31 -4.65
C LYS A 65 -13.38 15.05 -4.09
N LEU A 66 -14.70 14.98 -4.18
CA LEU A 66 -15.52 13.87 -3.67
C LEU A 66 -15.17 12.53 -4.35
N ILE A 67 -14.99 12.52 -5.68
CA ILE A 67 -14.60 11.31 -6.43
C ILE A 67 -13.23 10.78 -5.98
N LYS A 68 -12.29 11.66 -5.62
CA LYS A 68 -10.95 11.26 -5.16
C LYS A 68 -11.02 10.57 -3.80
N TYR A 69 -11.81 11.10 -2.86
CA TYR A 69 -11.96 10.48 -1.55
C TYR A 69 -12.69 9.14 -1.62
N VAL A 70 -13.75 9.04 -2.43
CA VAL A 70 -14.45 7.77 -2.65
C VAL A 70 -13.51 6.73 -3.26
N LEU A 71 -12.71 7.11 -4.26
CA LEU A 71 -11.71 6.22 -4.83
C LEU A 71 -10.66 5.80 -3.80
N ALA A 72 -10.30 6.66 -2.84
CA ALA A 72 -9.32 6.37 -1.78
C ALA A 72 -9.82 5.29 -0.83
N ILE A 73 -11.10 5.38 -0.48
CA ILE A 73 -11.77 4.39 0.33
C ILE A 73 -11.85 3.06 -0.42
N VAL A 74 -12.27 3.07 -1.70
CA VAL A 74 -12.38 1.84 -2.49
C VAL A 74 -11.02 1.15 -2.65
N VAL A 75 -9.95 1.90 -2.94
CA VAL A 75 -8.59 1.35 -3.04
C VAL A 75 -8.18 0.72 -1.70
N ALA A 76 -8.34 1.44 -0.59
CA ALA A 76 -7.99 0.93 0.73
C ALA A 76 -8.74 -0.36 1.08
N LEU A 77 -10.03 -0.43 0.76
CA LEU A 77 -10.85 -1.63 1.01
C LEU A 77 -10.39 -2.83 0.19
N VAL A 78 -10.04 -2.64 -1.08
CA VAL A 78 -9.53 -3.73 -1.93
C VAL A 78 -8.20 -4.28 -1.40
N PHE A 79 -7.25 -3.39 -1.09
CA PHE A 79 -5.96 -3.81 -0.53
C PHE A 79 -6.13 -4.48 0.85
N SER A 80 -7.02 -3.94 1.69
CA SER A 80 -7.31 -4.53 2.99
C SER A 80 -7.91 -5.93 2.86
N ALA A 81 -8.86 -6.14 1.94
CA ALA A 81 -9.47 -7.44 1.72
C ALA A 81 -8.44 -8.48 1.25
N ILE A 82 -7.58 -8.12 0.28
CA ILE A 82 -6.54 -9.02 -0.21
C ILE A 82 -5.60 -9.45 0.92
N LEU A 83 -5.15 -8.49 1.74
CA LEU A 83 -4.23 -8.79 2.83
C LEU A 83 -4.90 -9.61 3.95
N LEU A 84 -6.12 -9.27 4.33
CA LEU A 84 -6.88 -10.05 5.32
C LEU A 84 -7.05 -11.50 4.86
N THR A 85 -7.47 -11.71 3.61
CA THR A 85 -7.57 -13.06 3.04
C THR A 85 -6.22 -13.77 2.99
N PHE A 86 -5.13 -13.07 2.65
CA PHE A 86 -3.80 -13.66 2.69
C PHE A 86 -3.41 -14.10 4.11
N CYS A 87 -3.57 -13.22 5.10
CA CYS A 87 -3.25 -13.53 6.49
C CYS A 87 -4.09 -14.70 7.02
N GLU A 88 -5.40 -14.73 6.74
CA GLU A 88 -6.28 -15.83 7.14
C GLU A 88 -5.90 -17.17 6.50
N LEU A 89 -5.44 -17.17 5.26
CA LEU A 89 -5.08 -18.40 4.54
C LEU A 89 -3.68 -18.92 4.90
N MET A 90 -2.72 -18.01 5.13
CA MET A 90 -1.30 -18.35 5.21
C MET A 90 -0.74 -18.30 6.64
N ILE A 91 -1.41 -17.66 7.59
CA ILE A 91 -0.87 -17.44 8.93
C ILE A 91 -1.65 -18.29 9.93
N SER A 92 -1.16 -19.50 10.15
CA SER A 92 -1.63 -20.38 11.21
C SER A 92 -0.84 -20.16 12.50
N THR A 93 -1.38 -20.60 13.63
CA THR A 93 -0.68 -20.58 14.93
C THR A 93 0.65 -21.33 14.87
N GLU A 94 0.73 -22.41 14.08
CA GLU A 94 1.95 -23.19 13.89
C GLU A 94 3.05 -22.37 13.21
N ILE A 95 2.69 -21.61 12.16
CA ILE A 95 3.64 -20.75 11.45
C ILE A 95 4.10 -19.59 12.33
N VAL A 96 3.18 -19.01 13.12
CA VAL A 96 3.53 -17.96 14.10
C VAL A 96 4.55 -18.48 15.11
N ASN A 97 4.37 -19.70 15.62
CA ASN A 97 5.30 -20.32 16.55
C ASN A 97 6.68 -20.55 15.91
N GLN A 98 6.73 -21.01 14.65
CA GLN A 98 7.99 -21.17 13.92
C GLN A 98 8.73 -19.84 13.72
N ILE A 99 8.01 -18.75 13.41
CA ILE A 99 8.61 -17.41 13.29
C ILE A 99 9.21 -16.94 14.62
N ILE A 100 8.52 -17.22 15.73
CA ILE A 100 9.00 -16.90 17.08
C ILE A 100 10.24 -17.73 17.40
N GLU A 101 10.23 -19.04 17.15
CA GLU A 101 11.35 -19.95 17.39
C GLU A 101 12.61 -19.52 16.61
N ASN A 102 12.46 -19.13 15.34
CA ASN A 102 13.55 -18.59 14.52
C ASN A 102 14.15 -17.29 15.08
N SER A 103 13.47 -16.63 16.02
CA SER A 103 13.90 -15.38 16.65
C SER A 103 14.48 -15.57 18.05
N MET A 104 14.36 -16.77 18.63
CA MET A 104 14.91 -17.08 19.95
C MET A 104 16.41 -17.40 19.82
N THR A 105 17.27 -16.39 19.99
CA THR A 105 18.73 -16.55 19.93
C THR A 105 19.38 -16.86 21.29
N SER A 106 18.62 -16.82 22.38
CA SER A 106 19.06 -17.30 23.70
C SER A 106 17.90 -17.36 24.70
N ASP A 107 17.99 -18.29 25.65
CA ASP A 107 17.10 -18.40 26.81
C ASP A 107 17.06 -17.05 27.56
N THR A 108 16.00 -16.26 27.39
CA THR A 108 15.46 -15.33 28.41
C THR A 108 14.32 -14.42 27.91
N THR A 109 14.11 -14.25 26.60
CA THR A 109 12.99 -13.42 26.10
C THR A 109 11.97 -14.23 25.32
N GLN A 110 10.87 -14.61 25.99
CA GLN A 110 9.68 -15.14 25.32
C GLN A 110 8.95 -14.01 24.60
N VAL A 111 9.05 -14.00 23.27
CA VAL A 111 8.16 -13.20 22.41
C VAL A 111 6.91 -14.04 22.18
N SER A 112 5.74 -13.51 22.54
CA SER A 112 4.45 -14.13 22.20
C SER A 112 3.72 -13.26 21.19
N MET A 113 3.14 -13.90 20.17
CA MET A 113 2.23 -13.28 19.22
C MET A 113 0.87 -13.98 19.34
N ASN A 114 -0.17 -13.19 19.62
CA ASN A 114 -1.54 -13.70 19.60
C ASN A 114 -2.09 -13.67 18.17
N THR A 115 -2.98 -14.60 17.86
CA THR A 115 -3.79 -14.54 16.64
C THR A 115 -4.67 -13.28 16.64
N ALA A 116 -4.82 -12.68 15.46
CA ALA A 116 -5.57 -11.44 15.31
C ALA A 116 -7.04 -11.60 15.72
N THR A 117 -7.54 -10.64 16.50
CA THR A 117 -8.96 -10.55 16.87
C THR A 117 -9.74 -9.74 15.83
N ALA A 118 -11.07 -9.81 15.89
CA ALA A 118 -11.93 -8.95 15.06
C ALA A 118 -11.64 -7.45 15.24
N GLY A 119 -11.21 -7.03 16.44
CA GLY A 119 -10.78 -5.66 16.71
C GLY A 119 -9.51 -5.27 15.96
N ASP A 120 -8.53 -6.16 15.89
CA ASP A 120 -7.27 -5.95 15.17
C ASP A 120 -7.50 -5.86 13.65
N ASN A 121 -8.44 -6.65 13.13
CA ASN A 121 -8.86 -6.60 11.74
C ASN A 121 -9.51 -5.24 11.38
N ILE A 122 -10.33 -4.67 12.26
CA ILE A 122 -10.92 -3.34 12.03
C ILE A 122 -9.86 -2.23 12.09
N GLN A 123 -8.92 -2.33 13.05
CA GLN A 123 -7.83 -1.36 13.18
C GLN A 123 -6.92 -1.36 11.94
N SER A 124 -6.62 -2.53 11.38
CA SER A 124 -5.82 -2.62 10.15
C SER A 124 -6.55 -2.03 8.94
N VAL A 125 -7.86 -2.25 8.79
CA VAL A 125 -8.68 -1.60 7.74
C VAL A 125 -8.62 -0.07 7.88
N LEU A 126 -8.82 0.44 9.10
CA LEU A 126 -8.74 1.88 9.39
C LEU A 126 -7.38 2.47 9.06
N LEU A 127 -6.31 1.72 9.36
CA LEU A 127 -4.94 2.10 9.03
C LEU A 127 -4.76 2.24 7.51
N TYR A 128 -5.26 1.29 6.72
CA TYR A 128 -5.20 1.36 5.26
C TYR A 128 -6.02 2.51 4.67
N VAL A 129 -7.19 2.79 5.24
CA VAL A 129 -7.99 3.96 4.85
C VAL A 129 -7.22 5.26 5.13
N ALA A 130 -6.58 5.37 6.31
CA ALA A 130 -5.77 6.53 6.67
C ALA A 130 -4.59 6.72 5.71
N PHE A 131 -3.81 5.66 5.45
CA PHE A 131 -2.67 5.73 4.52
C PHE A 131 -3.08 6.06 3.09
N SER A 132 -4.21 5.52 2.61
CA SER A 132 -4.78 5.89 1.30
C SER A 132 -5.21 7.36 1.25
N GLY A 133 -5.79 7.87 2.33
CA GLY A 133 -6.12 9.30 2.48
C GLY A 133 -4.89 10.20 2.41
N VAL A 134 -3.80 9.83 3.10
CA VAL A 134 -2.51 10.54 3.01
C VAL A 134 -1.95 10.46 1.60
N GLY A 135 -2.03 9.30 0.94
CA GLY A 135 -1.64 9.11 -0.45
C GLY A 135 -2.42 10.04 -1.39
N CYS A 136 -3.71 10.25 -1.17
CA CYS A 136 -4.52 11.21 -1.91
C CYS A 136 -4.02 12.65 -1.77
N PHE A 137 -3.60 13.04 -0.57
CA PHE A 137 -3.03 14.36 -0.32
C PHE A 137 -1.68 14.54 -1.05
N ILE A 138 -0.79 13.56 -0.96
CA ILE A 138 0.52 13.57 -1.61
C ILE A 138 0.35 13.60 -3.13
N GLY A 139 -0.47 12.72 -3.69
CA GLY A 139 -0.73 12.65 -5.13
C GLY A 139 -1.29 13.94 -5.71
N THR A 140 -2.17 14.62 -4.95
CA THR A 140 -2.71 15.93 -5.34
C THR A 140 -1.61 17.01 -5.33
N SER A 141 -0.71 16.97 -4.37
CA SER A 141 0.41 17.92 -4.26
C SER A 141 1.43 17.73 -5.40
N ILE A 142 1.74 16.48 -5.75
CA ILE A 142 2.61 16.14 -6.90
C ILE A 142 2.02 16.70 -8.21
N TYR A 143 0.71 16.53 -8.42
CA TYR A 143 0.06 17.05 -9.61
C TYR A 143 0.13 18.58 -9.71
N LYS A 144 -0.18 19.29 -8.62
CA LYS A 144 -0.10 20.77 -8.58
C LYS A 144 1.31 21.26 -8.94
N LYS A 145 2.35 20.58 -8.42
CA LYS A 145 3.75 20.91 -8.72
C LYS A 145 4.10 20.68 -10.20
N LYS A 146 3.64 19.58 -10.81
CA LYS A 146 3.80 19.33 -12.25
C LYS A 146 3.09 20.39 -13.10
N MET A 147 1.87 20.76 -12.73
CA MET A 147 1.09 21.76 -13.47
C MET A 147 1.76 23.14 -13.41
N SER A 148 2.21 23.57 -12.23
CA SER A 148 2.96 24.83 -12.06
C SER A 148 4.24 24.86 -12.91
N LYS A 149 4.97 23.74 -12.98
CA LYS A 149 6.22 23.63 -13.75
C LYS A 149 6.00 23.67 -15.27
N ASN A 150 4.88 23.12 -15.75
CA ASN A 150 4.52 23.20 -17.16
C ASN A 150 4.07 24.61 -17.57
N VAL A 151 3.39 25.35 -16.68
CA VAL A 151 2.99 26.74 -16.93
C VAL A 151 4.22 27.65 -17.00
N SER A 152 5.18 27.50 -16.09
CA SER A 152 6.43 28.29 -16.12
C SER A 152 7.29 27.99 -17.36
N ASN A 153 7.33 26.74 -17.82
CA ASN A 153 8.08 26.38 -19.03
C ASN A 153 7.44 26.96 -20.29
N ASN A 154 6.11 27.02 -20.39
CA ASN A 154 5.44 27.64 -21.53
C ASN A 154 5.55 29.18 -21.52
N ALA A 155 5.60 29.81 -20.34
CA ALA A 155 5.83 31.25 -20.24
C ALA A 155 7.23 31.64 -20.74
N ASN A 156 8.27 30.88 -20.41
CA ASN A 156 9.63 31.13 -20.88
C ASN A 156 9.84 30.88 -22.38
N ILE A 157 8.98 30.10 -23.04
CA ILE A 157 9.09 29.87 -24.50
C ILE A 157 8.50 31.06 -25.27
N ASN A 158 7.47 31.71 -24.74
CA ASN A 158 6.80 32.84 -25.40
C ASN A 158 7.46 34.21 -25.15
N GLU A 159 8.48 34.30 -24.29
CA GLU A 159 9.25 35.55 -24.06
C GLU A 159 10.44 35.72 -25.02
N TYR A 160 10.72 34.75 -25.88
CA TYR A 160 11.83 34.78 -26.85
C TYR A 160 11.38 34.78 -28.33
N ASP A 161 10.08 34.94 -28.59
CA ASP A 161 9.52 35.15 -29.94
C ASP A 161 9.15 36.62 -30.19
#